data_AF-A0A2M8HJC7-F1
#
_entry.id   AF-A0A2M8HJC7-F1
#
_cell.length_a   1.000
_cell.length_b   1.000
_cell.length_c   1.000
_cell.angle_alpha   90.00
_cell.angle_beta   90.00
_cell.angle_gamma   90.00
#
_symmetry.space_group_name_H-M   'P 1'
#
loop_
_entity.id
_entity.type
_entity.pdbx_description
1 polymer ?
#
loop_
_entity_poly.entity_id
_entity_poly.type
_entity_poly.pdbx_seq_one_letter_code
_entity_poly.pdbx_strand_id
1 'polypeptide(L)'
;MLKLRSRKKESDFKDYHVMIKILFIVLILFMNCSNQRDRCFANLEEKPGLEGGSSSSICSTYIATESFYIRQINNNRNPTAFRFLADTFLLSCLKRIEEEKQCEKKSNLIPHIGY
;
A
#
# COMPACT_ATOMS: atom_id res chain seq x y z
N MET A 1 1.15 -52.00 37.93
CA MET A 1 1.88 -50.71 37.79
C MET A 1 2.03 -50.19 36.36
N LEU A 2 2.01 -51.01 35.30
CA LEU A 2 2.19 -50.54 33.91
C LEU A 2 1.06 -49.61 33.38
N LYS A 3 -0.18 -49.80 33.83
CA LYS A 3 -1.36 -49.08 33.34
C LYS A 3 -1.40 -47.59 33.74
N LEU A 4 -0.76 -47.21 34.86
CA LEU A 4 -0.65 -45.82 35.31
C LEU A 4 0.44 -45.05 34.55
N ARG A 5 1.50 -45.73 34.10
CA ARG A 5 2.60 -45.13 33.34
C ARG A 5 2.19 -44.77 31.91
N SER A 6 1.28 -45.55 31.32
CA SER A 6 0.71 -45.30 29.99
C SER A 6 -0.19 -44.07 29.97
N ARG A 7 -1.11 -43.91 30.95
CA ARG A 7 -1.99 -42.72 31.02
C ARG A 7 -1.23 -41.42 31.22
N LYS A 8 -0.10 -41.44 31.93
CA LYS A 8 0.72 -40.24 32.19
C LYS A 8 1.46 -39.75 30.94
N LYS A 9 1.94 -40.65 30.09
CA LYS A 9 2.53 -40.30 28.78
C LYS A 9 1.50 -39.68 27.82
N GLU A 10 0.24 -40.10 27.93
CA GLU A 10 -0.85 -39.62 27.06
C GLU A 10 -1.37 -38.24 27.49
N SER A 11 -1.33 -37.90 28.80
CA SER A 11 -1.63 -36.54 29.26
C SER A 11 -0.55 -35.55 28.86
N ASP A 12 0.73 -35.88 29.05
CA ASP A 12 1.84 -34.99 28.71
C ASP A 12 1.84 -34.64 27.20
N PHE A 13 1.57 -35.62 26.32
CA PHE A 13 1.51 -35.37 24.87
C PHE A 13 0.37 -34.42 24.46
N LYS A 14 -0.75 -34.47 25.18
CA LYS A 14 -1.91 -33.60 24.94
C LYS A 14 -1.61 -32.15 25.33
N ASP A 15 -0.90 -31.96 26.44
CA ASP A 15 -0.48 -30.64 26.93
C ASP A 15 0.54 -29.97 26.00
N TYR A 16 1.46 -30.73 25.40
CA TYR A 16 2.37 -30.22 24.36
C TYR A 16 1.62 -29.74 23.11
N HIS A 17 0.61 -30.48 22.66
CA HIS A 17 -0.20 -30.08 21.50
C HIS A 17 -1.00 -28.80 21.77
N VAL A 18 -1.50 -28.61 22.99
CA VAL A 18 -2.20 -27.40 23.40
C VAL A 18 -1.23 -26.22 23.48
N MET A 19 -0.05 -26.40 24.06
CA MET A 19 0.99 -25.37 24.13
C MET A 19 1.48 -24.92 22.75
N ILE A 20 1.69 -25.86 21.81
CA ILE A 20 2.07 -25.54 20.42
C ILE A 20 0.97 -24.73 19.72
N LYS A 21 -0.30 -25.09 19.92
CA LYS A 21 -1.43 -24.34 19.33
C LYS A 21 -1.51 -22.91 19.90
N ILE A 22 -1.31 -22.75 21.21
CA ILE A 22 -1.28 -21.43 21.85
C ILE A 22 -0.11 -20.60 21.32
N LEU A 23 1.09 -21.19 21.22
CA LEU A 23 2.26 -20.51 20.65
C LEU A 23 2.02 -20.05 19.21
N PHE A 24 1.36 -20.88 18.40
CA PHE A 24 1.02 -20.56 17.02
C PHE A 24 0.01 -19.40 16.91
N ILE A 25 -1.02 -19.39 17.77
CA ILE A 25 -1.99 -18.29 17.85
C ILE A 25 -1.31 -17.00 18.29
N VAL A 26 -0.42 -17.07 19.29
CA VAL A 26 0.36 -15.93 19.77
C VAL A 26 1.26 -15.38 18.65
N LEU A 27 1.95 -16.25 17.91
CA LEU A 27 2.75 -15.87 16.74
C LEU A 27 1.93 -15.17 15.65
N ILE A 28 0.72 -15.66 15.36
CA ILE A 28 -0.19 -15.02 14.39
C ILE A 28 -0.63 -13.64 14.87
N LEU A 29 -0.90 -13.48 16.18
CA LEU A 29 -1.31 -12.20 16.77
C LEU A 29 -0.18 -11.15 16.82
N PHE A 30 1.08 -11.59 16.94
CA PHE A 30 2.26 -10.70 16.94
C PHE A 30 2.79 -10.37 15.54
N MET A 31 2.31 -11.04 14.49
CA MET A 31 2.62 -10.62 13.13
C MET A 31 1.86 -9.32 12.84
N ASN A 32 2.55 -8.18 12.96
CA ASN A 32 2.13 -6.89 12.40
C ASN A 32 2.08 -7.01 10.87
N CYS A 33 1.10 -7.74 10.37
CA CYS A 33 0.87 -7.89 8.94
C CYS A 33 0.21 -6.61 8.45
N SER A 34 0.98 -5.77 7.76
CA SER A 34 0.41 -4.83 6.81
C SER A 34 -0.44 -5.64 5.82
N ASN A 35 -1.67 -5.22 5.55
CA ASN A 35 -2.48 -5.89 4.53
C ASN A 35 -1.94 -5.55 3.12
N GLN A 36 -2.35 -6.31 2.12
CA GLN A 36 -1.86 -6.12 0.75
C GLN A 36 -2.14 -4.73 0.17
N ARG A 37 -3.24 -4.08 0.58
CA ARG A 37 -3.59 -2.73 0.15
C ARG A 37 -2.65 -1.69 0.77
N ASP A 38 -2.48 -1.70 2.08
CA ASP A 38 -1.68 -0.72 2.81
C ASP A 38 -0.21 -0.80 2.38
N ARG A 39 0.32 -2.01 2.19
CA ARG A 39 1.67 -2.21 1.64
C ARG A 39 1.81 -1.63 0.23
N CYS A 40 0.76 -1.75 -0.58
CA CYS A 40 0.75 -1.18 -1.93
C CYS A 40 0.83 0.35 -1.90
N PHE A 41 0.01 0.99 -1.07
CA PHE A 41 0.04 2.45 -0.90
C PHE A 41 1.38 2.94 -0.32
N ALA A 42 1.94 2.24 0.68
CA ALA A 42 3.27 2.58 1.20
C ALA A 42 4.35 2.53 0.12
N ASN A 43 4.35 1.49 -0.72
CA ASN A 43 5.31 1.38 -1.83
C ASN A 43 5.10 2.48 -2.90
N LEU A 44 3.87 2.96 -3.07
CA LEU A 44 3.58 4.08 -3.95
C LEU A 44 4.17 5.38 -3.39
N GLU A 45 4.06 5.62 -2.08
CA GLU A 45 4.56 6.82 -1.40
C GLU A 45 6.10 6.87 -1.31
N GLU A 46 6.77 5.72 -1.22
CA GLU A 46 8.23 5.64 -1.16
C GLU A 46 8.95 6.00 -2.48
N LYS A 47 8.21 6.15 -3.59
CA LYS A 47 8.80 6.52 -4.88
C LYS A 47 9.36 7.96 -4.83
N PRO A 48 10.55 8.23 -5.39
CA PRO A 48 11.12 9.56 -5.38
C PRO A 48 10.37 10.54 -6.30
N GLY A 49 10.34 11.81 -5.92
CA GLY A 49 9.86 12.91 -6.75
C GLY A 49 8.33 12.95 -6.93
N LEU A 50 7.88 13.34 -8.13
CA LEU A 50 6.44 13.41 -8.46
C LEU A 50 5.74 12.05 -8.37
N GLU A 51 6.48 10.95 -8.42
CA GLU A 51 5.92 9.60 -8.34
C GLU A 51 5.60 9.16 -6.91
N GLY A 52 6.07 9.87 -5.87
CA GLY A 52 5.74 9.60 -4.46
C GLY A 52 4.47 10.32 -3.98
N GLY A 53 4.07 11.40 -4.66
CA GLY A 53 2.88 12.17 -4.30
C GLY A 53 1.57 11.39 -4.52
N SER A 54 0.51 11.77 -3.81
CA SER A 54 -0.83 11.27 -4.11
C SER A 54 -1.32 11.80 -5.46
N SER A 55 -2.22 11.05 -6.11
CA SER A 55 -2.86 11.47 -7.35
C SER A 55 -3.49 12.86 -7.20
N SER A 56 -4.19 13.10 -6.08
CA SER A 56 -4.80 14.37 -5.75
C SER A 56 -3.81 15.54 -5.82
N SER A 57 -2.63 15.39 -5.21
CA SER A 57 -1.59 16.42 -5.24
C SER A 57 -1.10 16.67 -6.66
N ILE A 58 -0.77 15.62 -7.41
CA ILE A 58 -0.21 15.75 -8.77
C ILE A 58 -1.24 16.36 -9.73
N CYS A 59 -2.49 15.90 -9.66
CA CYS A 59 -3.58 16.41 -10.47
C CYS A 59 -3.91 17.87 -10.13
N SER A 60 -3.80 18.27 -8.86
CA SER A 60 -3.97 19.68 -8.47
C SER A 60 -2.88 20.57 -9.10
N THR A 61 -1.65 20.09 -9.19
CA THR A 61 -0.54 20.78 -9.86
C THR A 61 -0.80 20.91 -11.36
N TYR A 62 -1.35 19.87 -12.00
CA TYR A 62 -1.81 19.94 -13.39
C TYR A 62 -2.82 21.08 -13.57
N ILE A 63 -3.91 21.10 -12.77
CA ILE A 63 -4.96 22.12 -12.86
C ILE A 63 -4.39 23.54 -12.66
N ALA A 64 -3.50 23.70 -11.68
CA ALA A 64 -2.83 24.98 -11.43
C ALA A 64 -1.95 25.42 -12.62
N THR A 65 -1.21 24.47 -13.22
CA THR A 65 -0.32 24.76 -14.36
C THR A 65 -1.12 25.06 -15.63
N GLU A 66 -2.19 24.31 -15.88
CA GLU A 66 -3.10 24.52 -17.01
C GLU A 66 -3.80 25.88 -16.90
N SER A 67 -4.34 26.22 -15.73
CA SER A 67 -4.98 27.52 -15.51
C SER A 67 -4.01 28.70 -15.71
N PHE A 68 -2.75 28.55 -15.28
CA PHE A 68 -1.71 29.54 -15.52
C PHE A 68 -1.38 29.66 -17.02
N TYR A 69 -1.26 28.54 -17.72
CA TYR A 69 -1.07 28.49 -19.17
C TYR A 69 -2.19 29.23 -19.92
N ILE A 70 -3.45 28.92 -19.61
CA ILE A 70 -4.63 29.57 -20.20
C ILE A 70 -4.61 31.08 -19.94
N ARG A 71 -4.29 31.50 -18.70
CA ARG A 71 -4.19 32.92 -18.36
C ARG A 71 -3.12 33.65 -19.18
N GLN A 72 -1.99 33.01 -19.46
CA GLN A 72 -0.92 33.61 -20.25
C GLN A 72 -1.32 33.74 -21.73
N ILE A 73 -2.05 32.76 -22.29
CA ILE A 73 -2.64 32.85 -23.63
C ILE A 73 -3.62 34.02 -23.72
N ASN A 74 -4.51 34.15 -22.73
CA ASN A 74 -5.48 35.26 -22.68
C ASN A 74 -4.80 36.64 -22.60
N ASN A 75 -3.54 36.69 -22.12
CA ASN A 75 -2.71 37.89 -22.09
C ASN A 75 -1.82 38.05 -23.34
N ASN A 76 -2.11 37.34 -24.45
CA ASN A 76 -1.31 37.33 -25.68
C ASN A 76 0.17 36.96 -25.49
N ARG A 77 0.49 36.16 -24.47
CA ARG A 77 1.82 35.58 -24.29
C ARG A 77 1.84 34.16 -24.82
N ASN A 78 3.02 33.68 -25.23
CA ASN A 78 3.20 32.29 -25.67
C ASN A 78 3.95 31.47 -24.60
N PRO A 79 3.22 30.88 -23.63
CA PRO A 79 3.80 30.09 -22.53
C PRO A 79 4.10 28.64 -22.94
N THR A 80 4.85 28.40 -24.02
CA THR A 80 5.08 27.03 -24.56
C THR A 80 5.66 26.07 -23.52
N ALA A 81 6.54 26.54 -22.64
CA ALA A 81 7.10 25.73 -21.54
C ALA A 81 6.02 25.28 -20.54
N PHE A 82 5.03 26.13 -20.23
CA PHE A 82 3.94 25.77 -19.31
C PHE A 82 2.97 24.77 -19.93
N ARG A 83 2.78 24.81 -21.26
CA ARG A 83 2.03 23.77 -21.97
C ARG A 83 2.68 22.40 -21.78
N PHE A 84 3.99 22.32 -22.05
CA PHE A 84 4.73 21.08 -21.86
C PHE A 84 4.67 20.60 -20.40
N LEU A 85 4.84 21.51 -19.44
CA LEU A 85 4.70 21.17 -18.02
C LEU A 85 3.29 20.66 -17.68
N ALA A 86 2.24 21.31 -18.16
CA ALA A 86 0.87 20.86 -17.97
C ALA A 86 0.67 19.44 -18.53
N ASP A 87 1.14 19.16 -19.75
CA ASP A 87 1.06 17.84 -20.35
C ASP A 87 1.80 16.77 -19.52
N THR A 88 2.99 17.10 -19.00
CA THR A 88 3.73 16.18 -18.10
C THR A 88 2.98 15.91 -16.81
N PHE A 89 2.41 16.92 -16.16
CA PHE A 89 1.64 16.74 -14.93
C PHE A 89 0.34 15.98 -15.17
N LEU A 90 -0.30 16.16 -16.32
CA LEU A 90 -1.48 15.39 -16.71
C LEU A 90 -1.16 13.90 -16.81
N LEU A 91 -0.07 13.55 -17.50
CA LEU A 91 0.37 12.15 -17.63
C LEU A 91 0.73 11.55 -16.27
N SER A 92 1.46 12.28 -15.43
CA SER A 92 1.79 11.83 -14.07
C SER A 92 0.54 11.64 -13.21
N CYS A 93 -0.43 12.56 -13.29
CA CYS A 93 -1.73 12.47 -12.62
C CYS A 93 -2.48 11.20 -13.04
N LEU A 94 -2.66 10.98 -14.34
CA LEU A 94 -3.37 9.80 -14.86
C LEU A 94 -2.68 8.49 -14.48
N LYS A 95 -1.35 8.42 -14.62
CA LYS A 95 -0.55 7.27 -14.19
C LYS A 95 -0.78 6.97 -12.71
N ARG A 96 -0.76 8.01 -11.86
CA ARG A 96 -0.91 7.84 -10.42
C ARG A 96 -2.30 7.39 -10.02
N ILE A 97 -3.35 7.93 -10.65
CA ILE A 97 -4.73 7.46 -10.46
C ILE A 97 -4.84 5.96 -10.75
N GLU A 98 -4.23 5.49 -11.84
CA GLU A 98 -4.27 4.08 -12.19
C GLU A 98 -3.51 3.21 -11.17
N GLU A 99 -2.33 3.65 -10.73
CA GLU A 99 -1.57 2.96 -9.67
C GLU A 99 -2.36 2.87 -8.35
N GLU A 100 -2.96 3.97 -7.90
CA GLU A 100 -3.78 3.99 -6.69
C GLU A 100 -5.01 3.09 -6.82
N LYS A 101 -5.69 3.12 -7.97
CA LYS A 101 -6.83 2.24 -8.27
C LYS A 101 -6.43 0.76 -8.27
N GLN A 102 -5.23 0.43 -8.71
CA GLN A 102 -4.70 -0.94 -8.60
C GLN A 102 -4.47 -1.32 -7.14
N CYS A 103 -3.99 -0.40 -6.29
CA CYS A 103 -3.87 -0.65 -4.85
C CYS A 103 -5.23 -0.78 -4.17
N GLU A 104 -6.24 0.03 -4.53
CA GLU A 104 -7.61 -0.07 -3.98
C GLU A 104 -8.27 -1.41 -4.28
N LYS A 105 -7.94 -2.03 -5.41
CA LYS A 105 -8.43 -3.37 -5.78
C LYS A 105 -7.81 -4.49 -4.94
N LYS A 106 -6.75 -4.23 -4.17
CA LYS A 106 -6.13 -5.24 -3.31
C LYS A 106 -6.94 -5.50 -2.05
N SER A 107 -6.79 -6.71 -1.50
CA SER A 107 -7.55 -7.14 -0.34
C SER A 107 -7.04 -6.47 0.95
N ASN A 108 -7.97 -5.91 1.72
CA ASN A 108 -7.73 -5.44 3.09
C ASN A 108 -7.68 -6.60 4.10
N LEU A 109 -8.15 -7.79 3.71
CA LEU A 109 -8.32 -8.95 4.58
C LEU A 109 -7.16 -9.92 4.48
N ILE A 110 -6.38 -9.84 3.39
CA ILE A 110 -5.23 -10.72 3.17
C ILE A 110 -3.98 -10.01 3.69
N PRO A 111 -3.26 -10.60 4.66
CA PRO A 111 -2.00 -10.05 5.12
C PRO A 111 -0.96 -10.11 3.98
N HIS A 112 -0.11 -9.09 3.88
CA HIS A 112 1.08 -9.16 3.04
C HIS A 112 2.07 -10.16 3.65
N ILE A 113 2.47 -11.16 2.86
CA ILE A 113 3.47 -12.15 3.27
C ILE A 113 4.73 -11.89 2.44
N GLY A 114 5.75 -11.29 3.07
CA GLY A 114 7.03 -10.96 2.42
C GLY A 114 7.46 -9.50 2.63
N TYR A 115 8.65 -9.17 2.12
CA TYR A 115 9.19 -7.81 2.02
C TYR A 115 8.83 -7.19 0.68
#